data_AF-A0A6C0E4I3-F1
#
_entry.id   AF-A0A6C0E4I3-F1
#
_cell.length_a   1.000
_cell.length_b   1.000
_cell.length_c   1.000
_cell.angle_alpha   90.00
_cell.angle_beta   90.00
_cell.angle_gamma   90.00
#
_symmetry.space_group_name_H-M   'P 1'
#
loop_
_entity.id
_entity.type
_entity.pdbx_description
1 polymer ?
#
loop_
_entity_poly.entity_id
_entity_poly.type
_entity_poly.pdbx_seq_one_letter_code
_entity_poly.pdbx_strand_id
1 'polypeptide(L)'
;MGYTLNWKRHNASDIAWSNSAKIIRRLLDPLTKLEVYEWGFAFTYDNDDNSICCISRDDNITFTKPNDEITPDLMRALIIMTEFGIISEVGHSHLDMSDYIYALNDVNSKHPLVSYDIQYAHFTSNND
;
A
#
# COMPACT_ATOMS: atom_id res chain seq x y z
N MET A 1 -16.44 -8.94 5.31
CA MET A 1 -15.73 -8.50 6.53
C MET A 1 -14.48 -7.76 6.08
N GLY A 2 -14.20 -6.57 6.63
CA GLY A 2 -12.92 -5.89 6.43
C GLY A 2 -11.82 -6.49 7.28
N TYR A 3 -10.56 -6.40 6.86
CA TYR A 3 -9.42 -6.70 7.73
C TYR A 3 -9.00 -5.47 8.53
N THR A 4 -7.76 -5.33 8.97
CA THR A 4 -7.14 -4.09 9.48
C THR A 4 -5.68 -4.14 9.09
N LEU A 5 -5.16 -3.11 8.44
CA LEU A 5 -3.74 -2.94 8.21
C LEU A 5 -3.20 -1.86 9.15
N ASN A 6 -1.99 -2.11 9.64
CA ASN A 6 -1.22 -1.16 10.41
C ASN A 6 0.21 -1.15 9.89
N TRP A 7 0.95 -0.09 10.20
CA TRP A 7 2.35 0.01 9.84
C TRP A 7 3.04 1.00 10.77
N LYS A 8 4.36 0.89 10.84
CA LYS A 8 5.20 1.89 11.49
C LYS A 8 5.71 2.86 10.45
N ARG A 9 5.49 4.16 10.67
CA ARG A 9 6.03 5.20 9.81
C ARG A 9 7.47 5.56 10.17
N HIS A 10 8.25 5.94 9.16
CA HIS A 10 9.56 6.58 9.32
C HIS A 10 9.55 8.01 8.81
N ASN A 11 10.49 8.82 9.31
CA ASN A 11 10.77 10.12 8.72
C ASN A 11 11.41 9.92 7.34
N ALA A 12 10.59 10.02 6.31
CA ALA A 12 11.03 9.95 4.92
C ALA A 12 11.24 11.34 4.34
N SER A 13 12.26 11.49 3.49
CA SER A 13 12.49 12.72 2.75
C SER A 13 11.38 12.98 1.73
N ASP A 14 11.19 14.25 1.34
CA ASP A 14 10.26 14.58 0.24
C ASP A 14 10.66 13.90 -1.08
N ILE A 15 11.95 13.57 -1.25
CA ILE A 15 12.44 12.81 -2.40
C ILE A 15 11.89 11.38 -2.35
N ALA A 16 11.93 10.71 -1.19
CA ALA A 16 11.37 9.37 -1.03
C ALA A 16 9.86 9.36 -1.29
N TRP A 17 9.13 10.34 -0.73
CA TRP A 17 7.70 10.53 -0.98
C TRP A 17 7.37 10.81 -2.45
N SER A 18 8.14 11.67 -3.12
CA SER A 18 7.91 12.01 -4.52
C SER A 18 8.18 10.82 -5.44
N ASN A 19 9.25 10.06 -5.16
CA ASN A 19 9.61 8.89 -5.95
C ASN A 19 8.61 7.74 -5.74
N SER A 20 8.19 7.48 -4.50
CA SER A 20 7.15 6.48 -4.23
C SER A 20 5.85 6.84 -4.96
N ALA A 21 5.37 8.09 -4.87
CA ALA A 21 4.15 8.53 -5.54
C ALA A 21 4.18 8.32 -7.07
N LYS A 22 5.33 8.60 -7.71
CA LYS A 22 5.51 8.39 -9.16
C LYS A 22 5.40 6.91 -9.54
N ILE A 23 5.97 6.03 -8.73
CA ILE A 23 5.96 4.59 -8.98
C ILE A 23 4.57 4.03 -8.69
N ILE A 24 3.97 4.40 -7.55
CA ILE A 24 2.61 4.02 -7.17
C ILE A 24 1.66 4.35 -8.31
N ARG A 25 1.62 5.59 -8.79
CA ARG A 25 0.74 6.01 -9.90
C ARG A 25 0.85 5.14 -11.17
N ARG A 26 2.01 4.56 -11.45
CA ARG A 26 2.22 3.69 -12.62
C ARG A 26 1.72 2.26 -12.40
N LEU A 27 1.56 1.85 -11.15
CA LEU A 27 1.20 0.49 -10.76
C LEU A 27 -0.28 0.32 -10.42
N LEU A 28 -0.99 1.43 -10.18
CA LEU A 28 -2.42 1.40 -9.88
C LEU A 28 -3.25 0.90 -11.05
N ASP A 29 -4.45 0.42 -10.74
CA ASP A 29 -5.48 0.18 -11.74
C ASP A 29 -5.76 1.48 -12.54
N PRO A 30 -5.97 1.42 -13.87
CA PRO A 30 -6.28 2.61 -14.67
C PRO A 30 -7.52 3.39 -14.21
N LEU A 31 -8.45 2.74 -13.50
CA LEU A 31 -9.65 3.37 -12.94
C LEU A 31 -9.41 4.03 -11.59
N THR A 32 -8.28 3.74 -10.94
CA THR A 32 -7.89 4.34 -9.66
C THR A 32 -7.09 5.61 -9.88
N LYS A 33 -7.56 6.70 -9.30
CA LYS A 33 -6.86 7.97 -9.27
C LYS A 33 -6.05 8.11 -8.00
N LEU A 34 -4.80 8.53 -8.14
CA LEU A 34 -3.93 8.92 -7.03
C LEU A 34 -3.77 10.44 -6.96
N GLU A 35 -4.26 10.98 -5.87
CA GLU A 35 -4.03 12.37 -5.46
C GLU A 35 -2.93 12.41 -4.39
N VAL A 36 -2.02 13.35 -4.54
CA VAL A 36 -0.87 13.52 -3.64
C VAL A 36 -1.01 14.86 -2.95
N TYR A 37 -1.01 14.83 -1.63
CA TYR A 37 -1.13 15.99 -0.77
C TYR A 37 0.11 16.15 0.10
N GLU A 38 0.29 17.34 0.68
CA GLU A 38 1.32 17.55 1.72
C GLU A 38 1.09 16.64 2.92
N TRP A 39 -0.17 16.37 3.27
CA TRP A 39 -0.55 15.50 4.36
C TRP A 39 -0.57 14.02 4.01
N GLY A 40 -0.47 13.59 2.74
CA GLY A 40 -0.56 12.17 2.41
C GLY A 40 -0.94 11.82 0.96
N PHE A 41 -1.51 10.64 0.79
CA PHE A 41 -2.09 10.16 -0.47
C PHE A 41 -3.59 9.95 -0.31
N ALA A 42 -4.35 10.19 -1.39
CA ALA A 42 -5.73 9.73 -1.51
C ALA A 42 -5.92 8.93 -2.80
N PHE A 43 -6.70 7.86 -2.70
CA PHE A 43 -7.07 6.95 -3.78
C PHE A 43 -8.58 7.05 -3.98
N THR A 44 -9.01 7.25 -5.22
CA THR A 44 -10.42 7.24 -5.60
C THR A 44 -10.65 6.33 -6.80
N TYR A 45 -11.71 5.52 -6.78
CA TYR A 45 -12.02 4.57 -7.86
C TYR A 45 -13.16 5.11 -8.74
N ASP A 46 -12.96 5.13 -10.06
CA ASP A 46 -13.97 5.50 -11.07
C ASP A 46 -14.69 6.84 -10.83
N ASN A 47 -14.04 7.80 -10.16
CA ASN A 47 -14.64 9.08 -9.71
C ASN A 47 -15.83 8.93 -8.75
N ASP A 48 -15.99 7.78 -8.13
CA ASP A 48 -16.94 7.60 -7.04
C ASP A 48 -16.34 8.15 -5.76
N ASP A 49 -16.82 9.32 -5.34
CA ASP A 49 -16.43 9.97 -4.07
C ASP A 49 -16.79 9.13 -2.84
N ASN A 50 -17.56 8.04 -2.99
CA ASN A 50 -17.82 7.10 -1.89
C ASN A 50 -16.70 6.08 -1.70
N SER A 51 -15.79 5.98 -2.66
CA SER A 51 -14.70 5.02 -2.71
C SER A 51 -13.37 5.74 -2.49
N ILE A 52 -13.20 6.39 -1.33
CA ILE A 52 -11.98 7.13 -0.98
C ILE A 52 -11.18 6.34 0.06
N CYS A 53 -9.89 6.12 -0.21
CA CYS A 53 -8.93 5.63 0.78
C CYS A 53 -7.78 6.64 0.91
N CYS A 54 -7.35 6.93 2.13
CA CYS A 54 -6.28 7.90 2.37
C CYS A 54 -5.12 7.24 3.12
N ILE A 55 -3.88 7.60 2.79
CA ILE A 55 -2.69 7.25 3.58
C ILE A 55 -2.11 8.56 4.09
N SER A 56 -2.23 8.80 5.38
CA SER A 56 -1.68 10.00 6.03
C SER A 56 -0.16 9.91 6.17
N ARG A 57 0.53 11.05 6.01
CA ARG A 57 1.94 11.23 6.33
C ARG A 57 2.17 11.22 7.84
N ASP A 58 1.15 11.37 8.67
CA ASP A 58 1.32 11.54 10.12
C ASP A 58 0.73 10.39 10.95
N ASP A 59 -0.05 9.49 10.33
CA ASP A 59 -0.71 8.38 11.04
C ASP A 59 -0.04 7.01 10.79
N ASN A 60 0.00 6.18 11.85
CA ASN A 60 0.55 4.82 11.83
C ASN A 60 -0.51 3.74 11.57
N ILE A 61 -1.76 4.14 11.33
CA ILE A 61 -2.89 3.23 11.15
C ILE A 61 -3.76 3.81 10.06
N THR A 62 -4.14 2.98 9.09
CA THR A 62 -5.36 3.26 8.33
C THR A 62 -6.09 1.97 8.05
N PHE A 63 -7.34 1.90 8.48
CA PHE A 63 -8.32 0.89 8.05
C PHE A 63 -9.74 1.33 8.47
N THR A 64 -10.87 1.05 7.81
CA THR A 64 -11.49 -0.29 7.69
C THR A 64 -12.58 -0.40 6.60
N LYS A 65 -12.28 -1.20 5.55
CA LYS A 65 -13.03 -1.62 4.34
C LYS A 65 -14.47 -1.09 4.11
N PRO A 66 -14.72 -0.49 2.92
CA PRO A 66 -15.95 -0.80 2.19
C PRO A 66 -15.82 -1.07 0.67
N ASN A 67 -14.62 -1.08 0.05
CA ASN A 67 -14.52 -1.32 -1.41
C ASN A 67 -13.42 -2.33 -1.78
N ASP A 68 -13.79 -3.43 -2.45
CA ASP A 68 -12.87 -4.48 -2.92
C ASP A 68 -11.96 -3.95 -4.03
N GLU A 69 -12.39 -2.91 -4.75
CA GLU A 69 -11.78 -2.34 -5.93
C GLU A 69 -10.48 -1.58 -5.62
N ILE A 70 -10.41 -0.85 -4.50
CA ILE A 70 -9.23 -0.07 -4.10
C ILE A 70 -8.24 -0.91 -3.28
N THR A 71 -8.68 -2.03 -2.74
CA THR A 71 -7.88 -2.86 -1.84
C THR A 71 -6.54 -3.28 -2.48
N PRO A 72 -6.50 -3.81 -3.71
CA PRO A 72 -5.23 -4.15 -4.37
C PRO A 72 -4.30 -2.95 -4.53
N ASP A 73 -4.85 -1.79 -4.86
CA ASP A 73 -4.10 -0.56 -5.11
C ASP A 73 -3.50 0.04 -3.84
N LEU A 74 -4.22 -0.07 -2.73
CA LEU A 74 -3.67 0.22 -1.41
C LEU A 74 -2.49 -0.70 -1.08
N MET A 75 -2.60 -2.01 -1.34
CA MET A 75 -1.48 -2.94 -1.12
C MET A 75 -0.26 -2.54 -1.94
N ARG A 76 -0.45 -2.26 -3.24
CA ARG A 76 0.63 -1.79 -4.13
C ARG A 76 1.31 -0.54 -3.57
N ALA A 77 0.53 0.41 -3.04
CA ALA A 77 1.07 1.60 -2.42
C ALA A 77 1.94 1.28 -1.19
N LEU A 78 1.45 0.45 -0.26
CA LEU A 78 2.18 0.06 0.94
C LEU A 78 3.48 -0.71 0.62
N ILE A 79 3.45 -1.57 -0.39
CA ILE A 79 4.64 -2.31 -0.87
C ILE A 79 5.73 -1.35 -1.33
N ILE A 80 5.36 -0.35 -2.16
CA ILE A 80 6.30 0.67 -2.63
C ILE A 80 6.76 1.57 -1.50
N MET A 81 5.87 1.97 -0.59
CA MET A 81 6.26 2.77 0.58
C MET A 81 7.25 2.03 1.48
N THR A 82 7.12 0.71 1.59
CA THR A 82 8.06 -0.16 2.32
C THR A 82 9.41 -0.23 1.60
N GLU A 83 9.41 -0.42 0.28
CA GLU A 83 10.63 -0.42 -0.54
C GLU A 83 11.44 0.87 -0.39
N PHE A 84 10.75 2.02 -0.28
CA PHE A 84 11.38 3.33 -0.09
C PHE A 84 11.67 3.68 1.38
N GLY A 85 11.42 2.76 2.31
CA GLY A 85 11.66 2.97 3.74
C GLY A 85 10.77 4.05 4.38
N ILE A 86 9.63 4.38 3.76
CA ILE A 86 8.65 5.33 4.29
C ILE A 86 7.86 4.70 5.43
N ILE A 87 7.58 3.40 5.30
CA ILE A 87 6.91 2.58 6.31
C ILE A 87 7.68 1.28 6.53
N SER A 88 7.43 0.63 7.66
CA SER A 88 7.88 -0.72 7.98
C SER A 88 6.85 -1.42 8.86
N GLU A 89 7.16 -2.65 9.29
CA GLU A 89 6.32 -3.39 10.25
C GLU A 89 4.85 -3.43 9.80
N VAL A 90 4.62 -3.61 8.49
CA VAL A 90 3.27 -3.72 7.94
C VAL A 90 2.62 -4.95 8.56
N GLY A 91 1.59 -4.72 9.37
CA GLY A 91 0.85 -5.74 10.10
C GLY A 91 -0.61 -5.77 9.65
N HIS A 92 -1.27 -6.88 9.98
CA HIS A 92 -2.64 -7.12 9.58
C HIS A 92 -3.43 -7.84 10.69
N SER A 93 -4.75 -7.64 10.75
CA SER A 93 -5.62 -8.31 11.72
C SER A 93 -6.30 -9.58 11.20
N HIS A 94 -6.11 -9.94 9.93
CA HIS A 94 -6.72 -11.13 9.31
C HIS A 94 -5.73 -12.28 9.20
N LEU A 95 -6.17 -13.52 9.04
CA LEU A 95 -5.26 -14.65 8.79
C LEU A 95 -4.89 -14.80 7.31
N ASP A 96 -5.67 -14.21 6.41
CA ASP A 96 -5.52 -14.33 4.96
C ASP A 96 -4.84 -13.08 4.39
N MET A 97 -3.63 -13.27 3.85
CA MET A 97 -2.82 -12.23 3.21
C MET A 97 -2.67 -12.46 1.69
N SER A 98 -3.56 -13.26 1.09
CA SER A 98 -3.51 -13.57 -0.33
C SER A 98 -3.55 -12.32 -1.21
N ASP A 99 -4.34 -11.30 -0.84
CA ASP A 99 -4.40 -10.01 -1.56
C ASP A 99 -3.07 -9.27 -1.54
N TYR A 100 -2.39 -9.23 -0.38
CA TYR A 100 -1.08 -8.59 -0.26
C TYR A 100 -0.04 -9.34 -1.08
N ILE A 101 0.01 -10.67 -0.97
CA ILE A 101 0.96 -11.51 -1.72
C ILE A 101 0.71 -11.39 -3.22
N TYR A 102 -0.55 -11.37 -3.66
CA TYR A 102 -0.91 -11.14 -5.05
C TYR A 102 -0.41 -9.77 -5.53
N ALA A 103 -0.66 -8.71 -4.75
CA ALA A 103 -0.16 -7.37 -5.06
C ALA A 103 1.38 -7.32 -5.07
N LEU A 104 2.06 -8.00 -4.15
CA LEU A 104 3.52 -8.06 -4.08
C LEU A 104 4.11 -8.70 -5.34
N ASN A 105 3.55 -9.82 -5.78
CA ASN A 105 3.95 -10.48 -7.02
C ASN A 105 3.70 -9.60 -8.24
N ASP A 106 2.53 -8.96 -8.31
CA ASP A 106 2.15 -8.05 -9.40
C ASP A 106 3.12 -6.85 -9.48
N VAL A 107 3.38 -6.19 -8.34
CA VAL A 107 4.33 -5.08 -8.26
C VAL A 107 5.72 -5.55 -8.70
N ASN A 108 6.24 -6.65 -8.15
CA ASN A 108 7.57 -7.14 -8.47
C ASN A 108 7.72 -7.48 -9.96
N SER A 109 6.66 -7.97 -10.60
CA SER A 109 6.67 -8.27 -12.04
C SER A 109 6.76 -7.01 -12.93
N LYS A 110 6.22 -5.87 -12.47
CA LYS A 110 6.18 -4.59 -13.20
C LYS A 110 7.30 -3.62 -12.77
N HIS A 111 7.76 -3.77 -11.54
CA HIS A 111 8.76 -2.97 -10.86
C HIS A 111 9.52 -3.87 -9.88
N PRO A 112 10.62 -4.49 -10.31
CA PRO A 112 11.39 -5.40 -9.47
C PRO A 112 11.80 -4.74 -8.14
N LEU A 113 11.43 -5.37 -7.04
CA LEU A 113 11.64 -4.85 -5.69
C LEU A 113 12.89 -5.46 -5.09
N VAL A 114 13.73 -4.64 -4.47
CA VAL A 114 14.89 -5.15 -3.71
C VAL A 114 14.42 -5.84 -2.43
N SER A 115 13.34 -5.35 -1.82
CA SER A 115 12.76 -5.92 -0.60
C SER A 115 11.81 -7.09 -0.83
N TYR A 116 11.66 -7.60 -2.06
CA TYR A 116 10.66 -8.64 -2.39
C TYR A 116 10.71 -9.85 -1.46
N ASP A 117 11.88 -10.51 -1.35
CA ASP A 117 12.01 -11.76 -0.58
C ASP A 117 11.72 -11.54 0.92
N ILE A 118 12.12 -10.37 1.45
CA ILE A 118 11.90 -10.01 2.86
C ILE A 118 10.42 -9.77 3.12
N GLN A 119 9.75 -9.01 2.24
CA GLN A 119 8.32 -8.75 2.37
C GLN A 119 7.51 -10.05 2.22
N TYR A 120 7.87 -10.88 1.23
CA TYR A 120 7.19 -12.16 1.00
C TYR A 120 7.31 -13.06 2.23
N ALA A 121 8.53 -13.25 2.74
CA ALA A 121 8.78 -14.08 3.91
C ALA A 121 7.97 -13.62 5.13
N HIS A 122 7.91 -12.31 5.41
CA HIS A 122 7.17 -11.74 6.55
C HIS A 122 5.67 -12.12 6.56
N PHE A 123 5.04 -12.18 5.39
CA PHE A 123 3.61 -12.49 5.27
C PHE A 123 3.31 -13.97 5.03
N THR A 124 4.32 -14.80 4.71
CA THR A 124 4.16 -16.25 4.59
C THR A 124 4.64 -17.03 5.80
N SER A 125 5.55 -16.49 6.61
CA SER A 125 6.18 -17.21 7.74
C SER A 125 5.30 -17.30 9.00
N ASN A 126 4.17 -16.60 9.05
CA ASN A 126 3.25 -16.61 10.20
C ASN A 126 2.06 -17.60 10.02
N ASN A 127 2.12 -18.47 9.01
CA ASN A 127 1.10 -19.49 8.72
C ASN A 127 1.56 -20.93 9.01
N ASP A 128 2.70 -21.10 9.70
CA ASP A 128 3.19 -22.40 10.22
C ASP A 128 2.97 -22.52 11.74
#